data_AF-A0A2N0L999-F1
#
_entry.id   AF-A0A2N0L999-F1
#
_cell.length_a   1.000
_cell.length_b   1.000
_cell.length_c   1.000
_cell.angle_alpha   90.00
_cell.angle_beta   90.00
_cell.angle_gamma   90.00
#
_symmetry.space_group_name_H-M   'P 1'
#
loop_
_entity.id
_entity.type
_entity.pdbx_description
1 polymer ?
#
loop_
_entity_poly.entity_id
_entity_poly.type
_entity_poly.pdbx_seq_one_letter_code
_entity_poly.pdbx_strand_id
1 'polypeptide(L)'
;MPSEDVGSFVRGETGITPPEGFLSAIHAHTEGNPFFLGEVVRYLAELGRLDEAREESAGFKNIGVPQRVRDVIGQRLMRLSEPCNLALTTASVIGREFEFNLLASLTDSAGTDSTGSGELLDLMEEAISARIIDDLPGATVRYQFRHALMQQTLAENISAGRKVRLHANIGEALERVYGENPGDHTGELAHHFT
;
A
#
# COMPACT_ATOMS: atom_id res chain seq x y z
N MET A 1 -5.27 2.93 -16.66
CA MET A 1 -5.98 3.95 -17.46
C MET A 1 -5.30 5.28 -17.22
N PRO A 2 -5.02 6.08 -18.26
CA PRO A 2 -4.49 7.44 -18.13
C PRO A 2 -5.34 8.30 -17.20
N SER A 3 -4.72 9.29 -16.53
CA SER A 3 -5.44 10.17 -15.58
C SER A 3 -6.55 10.97 -16.28
N GLU A 4 -6.32 11.38 -17.53
CA GLU A 4 -7.29 12.09 -18.38
C GLU A 4 -8.58 11.30 -18.65
N ASP A 5 -8.49 9.96 -18.69
CA ASP A 5 -9.62 9.08 -18.95
C ASP A 5 -10.45 8.78 -17.69
N VAL A 6 -9.90 9.03 -16.49
CA VAL A 6 -10.58 8.80 -15.20
C VAL A 6 -11.82 9.68 -15.08
N GLY A 7 -11.74 10.94 -15.49
CA GLY A 7 -12.88 11.87 -15.45
C GLY A 7 -14.04 11.40 -16.33
N SER A 8 -13.73 10.90 -17.53
CA SER A 8 -14.73 10.33 -18.44
C SER A 8 -15.39 9.09 -17.87
N PHE A 9 -14.61 8.21 -17.25
CA PHE A 9 -15.11 7.00 -16.59
C PHE A 9 -16.04 7.34 -15.42
N VAL A 10 -15.61 8.20 -14.50
CA VAL A 10 -16.42 8.59 -13.32
C VAL A 10 -17.73 9.24 -13.76
N ARG A 11 -17.69 10.12 -14.76
CA ARG A 11 -18.88 10.74 -15.34
C ARG A 11 -19.82 9.69 -15.94
N GLY A 12 -19.29 8.69 -16.65
CA GLY A 12 -20.09 7.61 -17.24
C GLY A 12 -20.82 6.77 -16.18
N GLU A 13 -20.14 6.43 -15.09
CA GLU A 13 -20.69 5.58 -14.02
C GLU A 13 -21.65 6.31 -13.07
N THR A 14 -21.43 7.61 -12.82
CA THR A 14 -22.14 8.35 -11.76
C THR A 14 -22.98 9.52 -12.26
N GLY A 15 -22.75 9.98 -13.49
CA GLY A 15 -23.32 11.23 -14.02
C GLY A 15 -22.70 12.50 -13.44
N ILE A 16 -21.72 12.41 -12.52
CA ILE A 16 -21.12 13.55 -11.82
C ILE A 16 -19.82 13.97 -12.52
N THR A 17 -19.53 15.29 -12.51
CA THR A 17 -18.21 15.82 -12.85
C THR A 17 -17.47 16.15 -11.56
N PRO A 18 -16.62 15.24 -11.05
CA PRO A 18 -15.86 15.53 -9.84
C PRO A 18 -14.74 16.55 -10.12
N PRO A 19 -14.27 17.28 -9.09
CA PRO A 19 -13.14 18.17 -9.20
C PRO A 19 -11.83 17.41 -9.43
N GLU A 20 -10.82 18.11 -9.96
CA GLU A 20 -9.52 17.54 -10.31
C GLU A 20 -8.80 16.89 -9.12
N GLY A 21 -8.92 17.47 -7.91
CA GLY A 21 -8.36 16.89 -6.69
C GLY A 21 -8.92 15.51 -6.37
N PHE A 22 -10.22 15.28 -6.62
CA PHE A 22 -10.86 13.97 -6.43
C PHE A 22 -10.38 12.97 -7.47
N LEU A 23 -10.33 13.37 -8.74
CA LEU A 23 -9.82 12.53 -9.82
C LEU A 23 -8.38 12.12 -9.56
N SER A 24 -7.54 13.06 -9.09
CA SER A 24 -6.16 12.79 -8.72
C SER A 24 -6.05 11.82 -7.54
N ALA A 25 -6.86 12.01 -6.49
CA ALA A 25 -6.87 11.11 -5.33
C ALA A 25 -7.31 9.69 -5.71
N ILE A 26 -8.39 9.56 -6.48
CA ILE A 26 -8.88 8.26 -6.94
C ILE A 26 -7.90 7.61 -7.92
N HIS A 27 -7.32 8.38 -8.84
CA HIS A 27 -6.32 7.87 -9.76
C HIS A 27 -5.08 7.38 -9.00
N ALA A 28 -4.59 8.14 -8.02
CA ALA A 28 -3.48 7.70 -7.18
C ALA A 28 -3.81 6.42 -6.39
N HIS A 29 -5.05 6.30 -5.90
CA HIS A 29 -5.50 5.18 -5.10
C HIS A 29 -5.76 3.90 -5.93
N THR A 30 -6.24 4.06 -7.17
CA THR A 30 -6.64 2.94 -8.04
C THR A 30 -5.61 2.66 -9.15
N GLU A 31 -4.66 3.56 -9.34
CA GLU A 31 -3.67 3.63 -10.43
C GLU A 31 -4.32 3.58 -11.82
N GLY A 32 -5.56 4.06 -11.89
CA GLY A 32 -6.38 3.97 -13.08
C GLY A 32 -6.70 2.52 -13.50
N ASN A 33 -6.64 1.55 -12.60
CA ASN A 33 -7.18 0.21 -12.88
C ASN A 33 -8.72 0.33 -13.01
N PRO A 34 -9.33 0.05 -14.18
CA PRO A 34 -10.75 0.30 -14.38
C PRO A 34 -11.65 -0.47 -13.40
N PHE A 35 -11.24 -1.68 -13.00
CA PHE A 35 -11.97 -2.47 -12.01
C PHE A 35 -11.94 -1.78 -10.64
N PHE A 36 -10.75 -1.46 -10.12
CA PHE A 36 -10.64 -0.78 -8.81
C PHE A 36 -11.28 0.60 -8.82
N LEU A 37 -11.17 1.32 -9.92
CA LEU A 37 -11.83 2.60 -10.12
C LEU A 37 -13.35 2.48 -10.00
N GLY A 38 -13.98 1.55 -10.71
CA GLY A 38 -15.42 1.30 -10.61
C GLY A 38 -15.85 0.92 -9.19
N GLU A 39 -15.08 0.06 -8.52
CA GLU A 39 -15.36 -0.36 -7.15
C GLU A 39 -15.29 0.79 -6.14
N VAL A 40 -14.26 1.64 -6.23
CA VAL A 40 -14.07 2.79 -5.35
C VAL A 40 -15.14 3.85 -5.59
N VAL A 41 -15.44 4.15 -6.85
CA VAL A 41 -16.48 5.11 -7.23
C VAL A 41 -17.85 4.66 -6.70
N ARG A 42 -18.19 3.39 -6.91
CA ARG A 42 -19.46 2.84 -6.40
C ARG A 42 -19.51 2.82 -4.87
N TYR A 43 -18.41 2.48 -4.21
CA TYR A 43 -18.33 2.53 -2.74
C TYR A 43 -18.56 3.94 -2.20
N LEU A 44 -17.95 4.95 -2.82
CA LEU A 44 -18.18 6.35 -2.44
C LEU A 44 -19.61 6.81 -2.73
N ALA A 45 -20.24 6.31 -3.80
CA ALA A 45 -21.65 6.56 -4.11
C ALA A 45 -22.57 5.99 -3.01
N GLU A 46 -22.32 4.74 -2.61
CA GLU A 46 -23.07 4.04 -1.54
C GLU A 46 -22.95 4.78 -0.20
N LEU A 47 -21.80 5.41 0.07
CA LEU A 47 -21.57 6.23 1.26
C LEU A 47 -22.14 7.66 1.17
N GLY A 48 -22.70 8.07 0.03
CA GLY A 48 -23.16 9.45 -0.19
C GLY A 48 -22.02 10.48 -0.31
N ARG A 49 -20.77 10.04 -0.38
CA ARG A 49 -19.57 10.91 -0.38
C ARG A 49 -19.20 11.45 -1.76
N LEU A 50 -19.89 11.04 -2.81
CA LEU A 50 -19.72 11.63 -4.15
C LEU A 50 -20.26 13.06 -4.23
N ASP A 51 -21.26 13.40 -3.42
CA ASP A 51 -21.78 14.77 -3.37
C ASP A 51 -20.86 15.68 -2.55
N GLU A 52 -20.27 15.17 -1.47
CA GLU A 52 -19.17 15.82 -0.74
C GLU A 52 -17.97 16.09 -1.67
N ALA A 53 -17.76 15.22 -2.67
CA ALA A 53 -16.69 15.39 -3.64
C ALA A 53 -16.84 16.64 -4.51
N ARG A 54 -18.02 17.26 -4.60
CA ARG A 54 -18.20 18.54 -5.30
C ARG A 54 -17.51 19.70 -4.58
N GLU A 55 -17.21 19.55 -3.30
CA GLU A 55 -16.46 20.53 -2.54
C GLU A 55 -14.96 20.24 -2.62
N GLU A 56 -14.22 21.15 -3.25
CA GLU A 56 -12.76 21.09 -3.43
C GLU A 56 -12.00 20.89 -2.10
N SER A 57 -12.63 21.29 -0.98
CA SER A 57 -12.13 21.19 0.38
C SER A 57 -12.25 19.80 1.04
N ALA A 58 -13.00 18.86 0.46
CA ALA A 58 -13.36 17.60 1.13
C ALA A 58 -12.18 16.65 1.41
N GLY A 59 -10.99 16.92 0.84
CA GLY A 59 -9.75 16.25 1.22
C GLY A 59 -9.87 14.72 1.26
N PHE A 60 -9.93 14.08 0.09
CA PHE A 60 -9.98 12.61 -0.04
C PHE A 60 -8.64 11.95 0.32
N LYS A 61 -8.20 12.11 1.57
CA LYS A 61 -6.96 11.52 2.09
C LYS A 61 -7.15 10.10 2.63
N ASN A 62 -8.40 9.66 2.82
CA ASN A 62 -8.73 8.34 3.35
C ASN A 62 -9.93 7.75 2.61
N ILE A 63 -9.67 7.26 1.40
CA ILE A 63 -10.60 6.38 0.70
C ILE A 63 -10.31 4.99 1.27
N GLY A 64 -11.23 4.46 2.07
CA GLY A 64 -11.10 3.08 2.55
C GLY A 64 -11.18 2.09 1.39
N VAL A 65 -10.66 0.88 1.58
CA VAL A 65 -10.74 -0.16 0.54
C VAL A 65 -12.18 -0.69 0.46
N PRO A 66 -12.83 -0.74 -0.73
CA PRO A 66 -14.14 -1.39 -0.88
C PRO A 66 -14.06 -2.89 -0.58
N GLN A 67 -15.12 -3.48 -0.01
CA GLN A 67 -15.12 -4.91 0.36
C GLN A 67 -14.78 -5.83 -0.82
N ARG A 68 -15.35 -5.57 -2.00
CA ARG A 68 -15.08 -6.37 -3.21
C ARG A 68 -13.62 -6.27 -3.67
N VAL A 69 -12.98 -5.12 -3.48
CA VAL A 69 -11.55 -4.96 -3.73
C VAL A 69 -10.75 -5.81 -2.74
N ARG A 70 -11.12 -5.77 -1.44
CA ARG A 70 -10.52 -6.66 -0.43
C ARG A 70 -10.69 -8.13 -0.77
N ASP A 71 -11.87 -8.54 -1.24
CA ASP A 71 -12.14 -9.93 -1.60
C ASP A 71 -11.26 -10.40 -2.76
N VAL A 72 -11.12 -9.58 -3.81
CA VAL A 72 -10.26 -9.87 -4.97
C VAL A 72 -8.78 -9.92 -4.58
N ILE A 73 -8.33 -8.98 -3.75
CA ILE A 73 -6.95 -8.97 -3.25
C ILE A 73 -6.71 -10.19 -2.35
N GLY A 74 -7.64 -10.47 -1.43
CA GLY A 74 -7.59 -11.63 -0.54
C GLY A 74 -7.48 -12.95 -1.29
N GLN A 75 -8.21 -13.11 -2.39
CA GLN A 75 -8.08 -14.29 -3.26
C GLN A 75 -6.69 -14.46 -3.89
N ARG A 76 -5.99 -13.36 -4.16
CA ARG A 76 -4.60 -13.42 -4.65
C ARG A 76 -3.64 -13.76 -3.52
N LEU A 77 -3.82 -13.14 -2.36
CA LEU A 77 -3.00 -13.40 -1.17
C LEU A 77 -3.14 -14.84 -0.67
N MET A 78 -4.33 -15.44 -0.76
CA MET A 78 -4.57 -16.86 -0.41
C MET A 78 -3.79 -17.85 -1.28
N ARG A 79 -3.22 -17.43 -2.42
CA ARG A 79 -2.37 -18.27 -3.26
C ARG A 79 -0.90 -18.21 -2.86
N LEU A 80 -0.54 -17.26 -2.01
CA LEU A 80 0.81 -17.14 -1.47
C LEU A 80 0.98 -18.05 -0.25
N SER A 81 2.22 -18.44 -0.01
CA SER A 81 2.64 -19.06 1.23
C SER A 81 2.35 -18.14 2.42
N GLU A 82 2.09 -18.74 3.58
CA GLU A 82 1.90 -17.98 4.83
C GLU A 82 3.12 -17.10 5.18
N PRO A 83 4.37 -17.58 5.06
CA PRO A 83 5.55 -16.72 5.26
C PRO A 83 5.62 -15.53 4.29
N CYS A 84 5.26 -15.71 3.01
CA CYS A 84 5.22 -14.62 2.04
C CYS A 84 4.17 -13.56 2.44
N ASN A 85 2.97 -14.00 2.83
CA ASN A 85 1.93 -13.11 3.33
C ASN A 85 2.37 -12.33 4.59
N LEU A 86 3.09 -12.98 5.51
CA LEU A 86 3.64 -12.31 6.70
C LEU A 86 4.70 -11.26 6.33
N ALA A 87 5.61 -11.57 5.41
CA ALA A 87 6.61 -10.63 4.92
C ALA A 87 5.96 -9.43 4.22
N LEU A 88 4.98 -9.66 3.34
CA LEU A 88 4.23 -8.59 2.68
C LEU A 88 3.39 -7.76 3.65
N THR A 89 2.88 -8.36 4.72
CA THR A 89 2.17 -7.64 5.78
C THR A 89 3.12 -6.67 6.49
N THR A 90 4.34 -7.10 6.83
CA THR A 90 5.37 -6.22 7.40
C THR A 90 5.76 -5.11 6.41
N ALA A 91 6.01 -5.46 5.15
CA ALA A 91 6.33 -4.51 4.10
C ALA A 91 5.22 -3.45 3.90
N SER A 92 3.96 -3.86 4.06
CA SER A 92 2.82 -2.94 3.94
C SER A 92 2.81 -1.83 4.99
N VAL A 93 3.46 -2.03 6.15
CA VAL A 93 3.61 -0.99 7.17
C VAL A 93 4.77 -0.07 6.85
N ILE A 94 5.84 -0.56 6.23
CA ILE A 94 6.97 0.27 5.76
C ILE A 94 6.45 1.29 4.75
N GLY A 95 5.73 0.82 3.73
CA GLY A 95 5.16 1.71 2.73
C GLY A 95 4.85 1.01 1.43
N ARG A 96 4.47 1.82 0.43
CA ARG A 96 4.22 1.36 -0.93
C ARG A 96 5.50 0.90 -1.63
N GLU A 97 6.61 1.56 -1.35
CA GLU A 97 7.95 1.21 -1.79
C GLU A 97 8.77 0.86 -0.55
N PHE A 98 9.62 -0.16 -0.64
CA PHE A 98 10.43 -0.59 0.48
C PHE A 98 11.76 -1.23 0.03
N GLU A 99 12.78 -1.09 0.87
CA GLU A 99 14.07 -1.72 0.66
C GLU A 99 14.09 -3.14 1.22
N PHE A 100 14.73 -4.06 0.50
CA PHE A 100 14.89 -5.45 0.94
C PHE A 100 15.60 -5.55 2.29
N ASN A 101 16.68 -4.78 2.48
CA ASN A 101 17.48 -4.83 3.71
C ASN A 101 16.69 -4.37 4.95
N LEU A 102 15.82 -3.36 4.78
CA LEU A 102 14.95 -2.91 5.86
C LEU A 102 13.95 -4.00 6.22
N LEU A 103 13.28 -4.60 5.23
CA LEU A 103 12.35 -5.71 5.46
C LEU A 103 13.04 -6.90 6.16
N ALA A 104 14.22 -7.29 5.69
CA ALA A 104 15.01 -8.38 6.27
C ALA A 104 15.33 -8.15 7.76
N SER A 105 15.74 -6.92 8.10
CA SER A 105 16.04 -6.58 9.50
C SER A 105 14.83 -6.70 10.43
N LEU A 106 13.62 -6.48 9.89
CA LEU A 106 12.36 -6.53 10.64
C LEU A 106 11.82 -7.96 10.75
N THR A 107 12.03 -8.80 9.73
CA THR A 107 11.62 -10.20 9.77
C THR A 107 12.52 -11.04 10.68
N ASP A 108 13.83 -10.77 10.68
CA ASP A 108 14.79 -11.45 11.56
C ASP A 108 14.53 -11.13 13.06
N SER A 109 14.12 -9.89 13.35
CA SER A 109 13.85 -9.43 14.72
C SER A 109 12.52 -9.94 15.30
N ALA A 110 11.62 -10.48 14.46
CA ALA A 110 10.26 -10.87 14.87
C ALA A 110 10.18 -12.25 15.54
N GLY A 111 11.29 -12.98 15.68
CA GLY A 111 11.33 -14.28 16.38
C GLY A 111 10.50 -15.38 15.72
N THR A 112 10.15 -15.21 14.45
CA THR A 112 9.62 -16.29 13.61
C THR A 112 10.85 -16.97 13.01
N ASP A 113 11.15 -18.18 13.49
CA ASP A 113 12.20 -19.11 13.06
C ASP A 113 13.06 -18.61 11.88
N SER A 114 14.09 -17.82 12.19
CA SER A 114 15.15 -17.29 11.29
C SER A 114 14.94 -17.59 9.81
N THR A 115 14.05 -16.83 9.16
CA THR A 115 13.97 -16.79 7.69
C THR A 115 15.24 -16.11 7.21
N GLY A 116 16.32 -16.89 7.03
CA GLY A 116 17.60 -16.35 6.58
C GLY A 116 17.42 -15.53 5.31
N SER A 117 18.32 -14.58 5.03
CA SER A 117 18.14 -13.63 3.90
C SER A 117 17.88 -14.31 2.55
N GLY A 118 18.31 -15.55 2.35
CA GLY A 118 17.97 -16.36 1.17
C GLY A 118 16.49 -16.77 1.11
N GLU A 119 15.90 -17.20 2.22
CA GLU A 119 14.48 -17.55 2.26
C GLU A 119 13.59 -16.33 2.03
N LEU A 120 13.94 -15.16 2.59
CA LEU A 120 13.16 -13.93 2.33
C LEU A 120 13.22 -13.54 0.85
N LEU A 121 14.35 -13.75 0.18
CA LEU A 121 14.48 -13.50 -1.25
C LEU A 121 13.52 -14.40 -2.05
N ASP A 122 13.47 -15.70 -1.73
CA ASP A 122 12.53 -16.65 -2.34
C ASP A 122 11.06 -16.21 -2.14
N LEU A 123 10.72 -15.68 -0.96
CA LEU A 123 9.39 -15.13 -0.69
C LEU A 123 9.09 -13.88 -1.53
N MET A 124 10.09 -13.04 -1.80
CA MET A 124 9.91 -11.87 -2.68
C MET A 124 9.76 -12.31 -4.14
N GLU A 125 10.50 -13.32 -4.60
CA GLU A 125 10.32 -13.91 -5.92
C GLU A 125 8.91 -14.52 -6.09
N GLU A 126 8.40 -15.19 -5.06
CA GLU A 126 7.02 -15.67 -5.01
C GLU A 126 6.02 -14.52 -5.19
N ALA A 127 6.19 -13.42 -4.44
CA ALA A 127 5.32 -12.25 -4.52
C ALA A 127 5.37 -11.54 -5.89
N ILE A 128 6.55 -11.49 -6.53
CA ILE A 128 6.74 -10.96 -7.89
C ILE A 128 6.01 -11.83 -8.91
N SER A 129 6.20 -13.15 -8.82
CA SER A 129 5.55 -14.13 -9.69
C SER A 129 4.02 -14.06 -9.59
N ALA A 130 3.51 -13.88 -8.37
CA ALA A 130 2.09 -13.64 -8.10
C ALA A 130 1.59 -12.23 -8.48
N ARG A 131 2.49 -11.36 -8.98
CA ARG A 131 2.21 -10.00 -9.43
C ARG A 131 1.68 -9.10 -8.31
N ILE A 132 2.09 -9.34 -7.06
CA ILE A 132 1.73 -8.49 -5.90
C ILE A 132 2.69 -7.32 -5.76
N ILE A 133 3.97 -7.56 -6.02
CA ILE A 133 5.02 -6.54 -6.05
C ILE A 133 5.73 -6.53 -7.41
N ASP A 134 6.48 -5.47 -7.65
CA ASP A 134 7.43 -5.30 -8.76
C ASP A 134 8.82 -4.97 -8.20
N ASP A 135 9.85 -5.34 -8.94
CA ASP A 135 11.23 -4.90 -8.69
C ASP A 135 11.41 -3.45 -9.16
N LEU A 136 12.11 -2.66 -8.34
CA LEU A 136 12.48 -1.30 -8.70
C LEU A 136 13.97 -1.23 -9.04
N PRO A 137 14.34 -0.60 -10.18
CA PRO A 137 15.74 -0.38 -10.50
C PRO A 137 16.38 0.58 -9.49
N GLY A 138 17.66 0.35 -9.20
CA GLY A 138 18.41 1.18 -8.27
C GLY A 138 19.75 0.58 -7.88
N ALA A 139 20.51 1.33 -7.09
CA ALA A 139 21.76 0.86 -6.49
C ALA A 139 21.52 -0.17 -5.37
N THR A 140 20.33 -0.18 -4.77
CA THR A 140 19.87 -1.11 -3.74
C THR A 140 18.68 -1.93 -4.24
N VAL A 141 18.49 -3.12 -3.67
CA VAL A 141 17.34 -3.98 -3.98
C VAL A 141 16.08 -3.38 -3.35
N ARG A 142 15.17 -2.92 -4.19
CA ARG A 142 13.92 -2.27 -3.79
C ARG A 142 12.74 -2.92 -4.49
N TYR A 143 11.60 -2.90 -3.82
CA TYR A 143 10.35 -3.37 -4.35
C TYR A 143 9.27 -2.31 -4.17
N GLN A 144 8.25 -2.38 -5.02
CA GLN A 144 7.00 -1.69 -4.76
C GLN A 144 5.82 -2.64 -4.83
N PHE A 145 4.78 -2.36 -4.06
CA PHE A 145 3.47 -2.94 -4.34
C PHE A 145 3.02 -2.51 -5.73
N ARG A 146 2.57 -3.50 -6.52
CA ARG A 146 2.05 -3.25 -7.87
C ARG A 146 0.91 -2.25 -7.81
N HIS A 147 0.06 -2.36 -6.77
CA HIS A 147 -1.09 -1.50 -6.57
C HIS A 147 -1.15 -1.00 -5.12
N ALA A 148 -1.40 0.30 -4.92
CA ALA A 148 -1.58 0.91 -3.60
C ALA A 148 -2.64 0.19 -2.74
N LEU A 149 -3.74 -0.25 -3.37
CA LEU A 149 -4.81 -1.00 -2.70
C LEU A 149 -4.35 -2.35 -2.12
N MET A 150 -3.33 -2.98 -2.69
CA MET A 150 -2.76 -4.22 -2.13
C MET A 150 -2.04 -3.94 -0.81
N GLN A 151 -1.20 -2.91 -0.79
CA GLN A 151 -0.52 -2.44 0.43
C GLN A 151 -1.56 -2.06 1.50
N GLN A 152 -2.56 -1.26 1.14
CA GLN A 152 -3.57 -0.83 2.10
C GLN A 152 -4.39 -2.00 2.65
N THR A 153 -4.77 -2.97 1.81
CA THR A 153 -5.50 -4.16 2.26
C THR A 153 -4.68 -4.97 3.26
N LEU A 154 -3.38 -5.14 3.02
CA LEU A 154 -2.49 -5.83 3.95
C LEU A 154 -2.33 -5.05 5.27
N ALA A 155 -2.15 -3.73 5.18
CA ALA A 155 -1.95 -2.87 6.35
C ALA A 155 -3.20 -2.73 7.23
N GLU A 156 -4.41 -2.75 6.64
CA GLU A 156 -5.69 -2.70 7.35
C GLU A 156 -6.01 -4.00 8.10
N ASN A 157 -5.45 -5.14 7.69
CA ASN A 157 -5.68 -6.44 8.34
C ASN A 157 -4.81 -6.65 9.60
N ILE A 158 -3.94 -5.70 9.93
CA ILE A 158 -3.07 -5.75 11.10
C ILE A 158 -3.82 -5.20 12.31
N SER A 159 -3.81 -5.94 13.43
CA SER A 159 -4.37 -5.42 14.69
C SER A 159 -3.64 -4.15 15.13
N ALA A 160 -4.37 -3.22 15.76
CA ALA A 160 -3.80 -1.93 16.17
C ALA A 160 -2.52 -2.08 17.02
N GLY A 161 -2.51 -3.04 17.96
CA GLY A 161 -1.32 -3.31 18.79
C GLY A 161 -0.12 -3.83 17.99
N ARG A 162 -0.35 -4.71 17.00
CA ARG A 162 0.74 -5.21 16.13
C ARG A 162 1.25 -4.10 15.22
N LYS A 163 0.35 -3.23 14.73
CA LYS A 163 0.71 -2.07 13.92
C LYS A 163 1.61 -1.10 14.70
N VAL A 164 1.23 -0.71 15.92
CA VAL A 164 2.06 0.14 16.78
C VAL A 164 3.46 -0.46 17.00
N ARG A 165 3.54 -1.76 17.30
CA ARG A 165 4.83 -2.44 17.48
C ARG A 165 5.67 -2.43 16.20
N LEU A 166 5.04 -2.64 15.03
CA LEU A 166 5.74 -2.58 13.75
C LEU A 166 6.23 -1.16 13.43
N HIS A 167 5.41 -0.13 13.65
CA HIS A 167 5.84 1.26 13.48
C HIS A 167 7.07 1.59 14.35
N ALA A 168 7.04 1.23 15.64
CA ALA A 168 8.19 1.42 16.53
C ALA A 168 9.45 0.69 16.02
N ASN A 169 9.33 -0.59 15.65
CA ASN A 169 10.46 -1.37 15.12
C ASN A 169 11.02 -0.76 13.81
N ILE A 170 10.16 -0.27 12.92
CA ILE A 170 10.57 0.38 11.67
C ILE A 170 11.28 1.70 11.97
N GLY A 171 10.75 2.51 12.89
CA GLY A 171 11.38 3.75 13.33
C GLY A 171 12.78 3.51 13.89
N GLU A 172 12.95 2.53 14.76
CA GLU A 172 14.26 2.13 15.30
C GLU A 172 15.22 1.60 14.22
N ALA A 173 14.71 0.85 13.25
CA ALA A 173 15.50 0.34 12.14
C ALA A 173 15.99 1.48 11.22
N LEU A 174 15.10 2.39 10.86
CA LEU A 174 15.43 3.57 10.06
C LEU A 174 16.40 4.51 10.79
N GLU A 175 16.24 4.69 12.10
CA GLU A 175 17.18 5.49 12.91
C GLU A 175 18.58 4.88 12.92
N ARG A 176 18.70 3.55 12.99
CA ARG A 176 19.99 2.86 12.90
C ARG A 176 20.66 3.02 11.54
N VAL A 177 19.88 3.12 10.46
CA VAL A 177 20.38 3.24 9.08
C VAL A 177 20.70 4.69 8.71
N TYR A 178 19.88 5.65 9.15
CA TYR A 178 19.90 7.04 8.67
C TYR A 178 20.14 8.10 9.77
N GLY A 179 20.23 7.72 11.04
CA GLY A 179 20.14 8.63 12.19
C GLY A 179 21.20 9.74 12.28
N GLU A 180 22.39 9.57 11.70
CA GLU A 180 23.40 10.64 11.68
C GLU A 180 23.20 11.65 10.54
N ASN A 181 22.37 11.34 9.54
CA ASN A 181 22.06 12.27 8.44
C ASN A 181 20.70 11.93 7.80
N PRO A 182 19.57 12.26 8.46
CA PRO A 182 18.25 11.80 8.06
C PRO A 182 17.77 12.34 6.70
N GLY A 183 18.39 13.40 6.16
CA GLY A 183 18.13 13.92 4.81
C GLY A 183 16.64 13.91 4.43
N ASP A 184 16.34 13.29 3.29
CA ASP A 184 14.98 13.13 2.74
C ASP A 184 14.08 12.16 3.54
N HIS A 185 14.63 11.35 4.46
CA HIS A 185 13.92 10.34 5.26
C HIS A 185 13.28 10.89 6.54
N THR A 186 13.39 12.19 6.82
CA THR A 186 12.81 12.82 8.01
C THR A 186 11.28 12.62 8.09
N GLY A 187 10.59 12.68 6.94
CA GLY A 187 9.15 12.45 6.87
C GLY A 187 8.75 10.99 7.09
N GLU A 188 9.57 10.05 6.63
CA GLU A 188 9.40 8.61 6.83
C GLU A 188 9.60 8.24 8.31
N LEU A 189 10.66 8.75 8.94
CA LEU A 189 10.91 8.62 10.38
C LEU A 189 9.74 9.15 11.21
N ALA A 190 9.24 10.34 10.91
CA ALA A 190 8.10 10.92 11.62
C ALA A 190 6.82 10.08 11.48
N HIS A 191 6.61 9.42 10.33
CA HIS A 191 5.46 8.53 10.12
C HIS A 191 5.54 7.24 10.96
N HIS A 192 6.74 6.79 11.31
CA HIS A 192 6.93 5.54 12.07
C HIS A 192 7.02 5.73 13.58
N PHE A 193 7.14 6.96 14.09
CA PHE A 193 7.11 7.25 15.53
C PHE A 193 5.74 7.72 16.07
N THR A 194 4.66 7.57 15.30
CA THR A 194 3.27 7.86 15.71
C THR A 194 2.47 6.60 16.00
#